data_AF-A0A2X4VI15-F1
#
_entry.id   AF-A0A2X4VI15-F1
#
_cell.length_a   1.000
_cell.length_b   1.000
_cell.length_c   1.000
_cell.angle_alpha   90.00
_cell.angle_beta   90.00
_cell.angle_gamma   90.00
#
_symmetry.space_group_name_H-M   'P 1'
#
loop_
_entity.id
_entity.type
_entity.pdbx_description
1 polymer ?
#
loop_
_entity_poly.entity_id
_entity_poly.type
_entity_poly.pdbx_seq_one_letter_code
_entity_poly.pdbx_strand_id
1 'polypeptide(L)'
;MANYFNTLNLRQQLAQLGKCRFMARDEFADEAGYLKGKKVVIVGCGAQGLNQGLNMRDSGLDVAYALRKEAIDEKRPSWRKATENGFKVGHLRRSDPAGGPGG
;
A
#
# COMPACT_ATOMS: atom_id res chain seq x y z
N MET A 1 -13.54 12.60 -16.20
CA MET A 1 -12.67 11.41 -16.15
C MET A 1 -13.08 10.48 -17.28
N ALA A 2 -12.22 10.23 -18.28
CA ALA A 2 -12.53 9.28 -19.35
C ALA A 2 -12.21 7.85 -18.90
N ASN A 3 -12.93 6.85 -19.43
CA ASN A 3 -12.64 5.44 -19.16
C ASN A 3 -11.27 5.08 -19.76
N TYR A 4 -10.31 4.64 -18.92
CA TYR A 4 -8.95 4.30 -19.34
C TYR A 4 -8.89 3.23 -20.44
N PHE A 5 -9.70 2.18 -20.35
CA PHE A 5 -9.67 1.10 -21.33
C PHE A 5 -10.11 1.59 -22.72
N ASN A 6 -11.04 2.53 -22.77
CA ASN A 6 -11.54 3.12 -24.00
C ASN A 6 -10.58 4.13 -24.65
N THR A 7 -9.49 4.53 -23.96
CA THR A 7 -8.45 5.38 -24.58
C THR A 7 -7.40 4.56 -25.35
N LEU A 8 -7.44 3.24 -25.23
CA LEU A 8 -6.50 2.33 -25.87
C LEU A 8 -6.96 1.94 -27.27
N ASN A 9 -6.02 1.74 -28.19
CA ASN A 9 -6.32 1.09 -29.47
C ASN A 9 -6.52 -0.43 -29.26
N LEU A 10 -7.14 -1.10 -30.25
CA LEU A 10 -7.47 -2.53 -30.16
C LEU A 10 -6.27 -3.42 -29.81
N ARG A 11 -5.08 -3.14 -30.37
CA ARG A 11 -3.86 -3.91 -30.10
C ARG A 11 -3.45 -3.79 -28.62
N GLN A 12 -3.52 -2.59 -28.05
CA GLN A 12 -3.20 -2.34 -26.64
C GLN A 12 -4.23 -2.98 -25.71
N GLN A 13 -5.51 -2.94 -26.07
CA GLN A 13 -6.58 -3.62 -25.32
C GLN A 13 -6.32 -5.13 -25.25
N LEU A 14 -6.12 -5.77 -26.41
CA LEU A 14 -5.82 -7.21 -26.49
C LEU A 14 -4.55 -7.58 -25.71
N ALA A 15 -3.51 -6.75 -25.79
CA ALA A 15 -2.27 -6.97 -25.05
C ALA A 15 -2.44 -6.90 -23.52
N GLN A 16 -3.42 -6.15 -23.00
CA GLN A 16 -3.70 -6.10 -21.56
C GLN A 16 -4.70 -7.19 -21.14
N LEU A 17 -5.70 -7.49 -21.96
CA LEU A 17 -6.66 -8.58 -21.73
C LEU A 17 -5.99 -9.95 -21.67
N GLY A 18 -4.97 -10.17 -22.49
CA GLY A 18 -4.22 -11.44 -22.54
C GLY A 18 -3.14 -11.59 -21.46
N LYS A 19 -2.93 -10.62 -20.56
CA LYS A 19 -1.89 -10.71 -19.53
C LYS A 19 -2.32 -11.61 -18.37
N CYS A 20 -2.02 -12.90 -18.51
CA CYS A 20 -2.12 -13.87 -17.43
C CYS A 20 -1.03 -14.92 -17.60
N ARG A 21 -0.17 -15.08 -16.58
CA ARG A 21 0.88 -16.10 -16.57
C ARG A 21 1.13 -16.55 -15.13
N PHE A 22 1.14 -17.86 -14.90
CA PHE A 22 1.58 -18.42 -13.63
C PHE A 22 3.10 -18.25 -13.51
N MET A 23 3.56 -17.70 -12.38
CA MET A 23 4.98 -17.44 -12.14
C MET A 23 5.62 -18.63 -11.43
N ALA A 24 6.85 -18.97 -11.80
CA ALA A 24 7.63 -20.01 -11.14
C ALA A 24 8.21 -19.48 -9.83
N ARG A 25 8.52 -20.39 -8.89
CA ARG A 25 8.96 -20.02 -7.55
C ARG A 25 10.32 -19.32 -7.54
N ASP A 26 11.21 -19.73 -8.44
CA ASP A 26 12.55 -19.18 -8.63
C ASP A 26 12.54 -17.71 -9.09
N GLU A 27 11.44 -17.25 -9.73
CA GLU A 27 11.28 -15.83 -10.09
C GLU A 27 11.20 -14.91 -8.86
N PHE A 28 10.95 -15.46 -7.67
CA PHE A 28 10.88 -14.72 -6.39
C PHE A 28 12.11 -14.92 -5.50
N ALA A 29 13.26 -15.27 -6.07
CA ALA A 29 14.50 -15.51 -5.33
C ALA A 29 14.98 -14.32 -4.46
N ASP A 30 14.64 -13.07 -4.84
CA ASP A 30 14.96 -11.86 -4.06
C ASP A 30 13.91 -11.54 -2.97
N GLU A 31 12.82 -12.31 -2.89
CA GLU A 31 11.72 -12.13 -1.94
C GLU A 31 11.20 -10.67 -1.91
N ALA A 32 11.31 -9.99 -0.76
CA ALA A 32 10.95 -8.59 -0.57
C ALA A 32 12.17 -7.63 -0.67
N GLY A 33 13.32 -8.11 -1.17
CA GLY A 33 14.60 -7.40 -1.24
C GLY A 33 14.51 -6.03 -1.86
N TYR A 34 13.81 -5.91 -3.00
CA TYR A 34 13.59 -4.63 -3.68
C TYR A 34 12.92 -3.54 -2.82
N LEU A 35 12.14 -3.92 -1.80
CA LEU A 35 11.44 -3.00 -0.89
C LEU A 35 12.17 -2.78 0.43
N LYS A 36 13.19 -3.58 0.77
CA LYS A 36 13.95 -3.40 2.02
C LYS A 36 14.62 -2.03 2.06
N GLY A 37 14.56 -1.38 3.22
CA GLY A 37 15.07 -0.02 3.44
C GLY A 37 14.20 1.11 2.86
N LYS A 38 13.14 0.79 2.11
CA LYS A 38 12.16 1.77 1.64
C LYS A 38 11.00 1.89 2.64
N LYS A 39 10.46 3.10 2.79
CA LYS A 39 9.24 3.35 3.56
C LYS A 39 8.01 2.96 2.73
N VAL A 40 7.22 2.02 3.22
CA VAL A 40 5.94 1.61 2.64
C VAL A 40 4.80 2.25 3.43
N VAL A 41 3.95 3.01 2.75
CA VAL A 41 2.78 3.66 3.37
C VAL A 41 1.50 3.04 2.84
N ILE A 42 0.73 2.42 3.73
CA ILE A 42 -0.58 1.84 3.43
C ILE A 42 -1.66 2.90 3.68
N VAL A 43 -2.48 3.19 2.68
CA VAL A 43 -3.59 4.15 2.82
C VAL A 43 -4.85 3.41 3.27
N GLY A 44 -5.30 3.71 4.49
CA GLY A 44 -6.42 3.02 5.12
C GLY A 44 -6.06 1.69 5.79
N CYS A 45 -6.70 1.39 6.93
CA CYS A 45 -6.45 0.17 7.72
C CYS A 45 -7.73 -0.67 7.84
N GLY A 46 -8.22 -1.16 6.69
CA GLY A 46 -9.32 -2.13 6.60
C GLY A 46 -8.83 -3.57 6.78
N ALA A 47 -9.62 -4.55 6.32
CA ALA A 47 -9.25 -5.96 6.41
C ALA A 47 -7.96 -6.30 5.62
N GLN A 48 -7.87 -5.85 4.36
CA GLN A 48 -6.67 -6.07 3.55
C GLN A 48 -5.49 -5.24 4.06
N GLY A 49 -5.71 -3.95 4.34
CA GLY A 49 -4.66 -3.06 4.81
C GLY A 49 -3.95 -3.58 6.06
N LEU A 50 -4.71 -3.99 7.09
CA LEU A 50 -4.13 -4.50 8.33
C LEU A 50 -3.32 -5.78 8.10
N ASN A 51 -3.94 -6.80 7.49
CA ASN A 51 -3.34 -8.13 7.40
C ASN A 51 -2.15 -8.14 6.44
N GLN A 52 -2.22 -7.38 5.33
CA GLN A 52 -1.07 -7.23 4.44
C GLN A 52 0.05 -6.46 5.13
N GLY A 53 -0.26 -5.41 5.89
CA GLY A 53 0.75 -4.66 6.64
C GLY A 53 1.47 -5.49 7.70
N LEU A 54 0.75 -6.38 8.40
CA LEU A 54 1.36 -7.34 9.35
C LEU A 54 2.35 -8.26 8.61
N ASN A 55 1.91 -8.91 7.53
CA ASN A 55 2.77 -9.80 6.75
C ASN A 55 4.00 -9.07 6.17
N MET A 56 3.83 -7.84 5.69
CA MET A 56 4.93 -7.03 5.14
C MET A 56 5.95 -6.64 6.20
N ARG A 57 5.48 -6.22 7.38
CA ARG A 57 6.36 -5.90 8.52
C ARG A 57 7.13 -7.15 8.97
N ASP A 58 6.44 -8.28 9.09
CA ASP A 58 7.04 -9.54 9.51
C ASP A 58 8.01 -10.08 8.43
N SER A 59 7.86 -9.66 7.16
CA SER A 59 8.81 -9.86 6.06
C SER A 59 9.99 -8.87 6.06
N GLY A 60 10.11 -8.01 7.08
CA GLY A 60 11.22 -7.08 7.26
C GLY A 60 11.07 -5.72 6.57
N LEU A 61 9.85 -5.32 6.19
CA LEU A 61 9.58 -4.01 5.55
C LEU A 61 9.22 -2.92 6.58
N ASP A 62 9.61 -1.67 6.31
CA ASP A 62 9.23 -0.49 7.11
C ASP A 62 7.85 0.00 6.68
N VAL A 63 6.81 -0.34 7.45
CA VAL A 63 5.40 -0.09 7.12
C VAL A 63 4.79 0.96 8.05
N ALA A 64 4.11 1.94 7.46
CA ALA A 64 3.29 2.95 8.16
C ALA A 64 1.90 3.06 7.53
N TYR A 65 0.95 3.65 8.26
CA TYR A 65 -0.42 3.87 7.77
C TYR A 65 -0.72 5.36 7.61
N ALA A 66 -1.28 5.72 6.46
CA ALA A 66 -1.89 7.03 6.23
C ALA A 66 -3.41 6.92 6.37
N LEU A 67 -3.99 7.66 7.30
CA LEU A 67 -5.44 7.72 7.53
C LEU A 67 -5.96 9.15 7.28
N ARG A 68 -7.28 9.28 7.13
CA ARG A 68 -7.93 10.60 7.17
C ARG A 68 -7.76 11.21 8.57
N LYS A 69 -7.69 12.55 8.64
CA LYS A 69 -7.50 13.27 9.91
C LYS A 69 -8.61 12.91 10.92
N GLU A 70 -9.86 12.95 10.47
CA GLU A 70 -11.02 12.59 11.31
C GLU A 70 -10.92 11.16 11.87
N ALA A 71 -10.31 10.23 11.12
CA ALA A 71 -10.13 8.86 11.60
C ALA A 71 -9.11 8.74 12.74
N ILE A 72 -8.14 9.65 12.80
CA ILE A 72 -7.14 9.76 13.86
C ILE A 72 -7.77 10.48 15.06
N ASP A 73 -8.37 11.65 14.83
CA ASP A 73 -8.94 12.51 15.88
C ASP A 73 -10.07 11.79 16.64
N GLU A 74 -10.93 11.06 15.93
CA GLU A 74 -12.04 10.29 16.52
C GLU A 74 -11.63 8.88 16.96
N LYS A 75 -10.34 8.50 16.85
CA LYS A 75 -9.83 7.16 17.18
C LYS A 75 -10.68 6.04 16.57
N ARG A 76 -10.99 6.17 15.28
CA ARG A 76 -11.83 5.20 14.55
C ARG A 76 -11.20 3.79 14.58
N PRO A 77 -11.96 2.72 14.32
CA PRO A 77 -11.43 1.35 14.31
C PRO A 77 -10.17 1.15 13.46
N SER A 78 -10.03 1.86 12.34
CA SER A 78 -8.82 1.81 11.51
C SER A 78 -7.58 2.36 12.22
N TRP A 79 -7.72 3.45 12.98
CA TRP A 79 -6.63 4.01 13.78
C TRP A 79 -6.26 3.07 14.92
N ARG A 80 -7.25 2.63 15.71
CA ARG A 80 -7.06 1.70 16.83
C ARG A 80 -6.31 0.44 16.41
N LYS A 81 -6.79 -0.23 15.36
CA LYS A 81 -6.15 -1.44 14.83
C LYS A 81 -4.69 -1.22 14.45
N ALA A 82 -4.37 -0.12 13.77
CA ALA A 82 -3.00 0.17 13.38
C ALA A 82 -2.11 0.46 14.60
N THR A 83 -2.57 1.30 15.53
CA THR A 83 -1.79 1.67 16.72
C THR A 83 -1.63 0.53 17.72
N GLU A 84 -2.67 -0.29 17.94
CA GLU A 84 -2.64 -1.46 18.82
C GLU A 84 -1.68 -2.54 18.30
N ASN A 85 -1.50 -2.63 16.98
CA ASN A 85 -0.50 -3.50 16.36
C ASN A 85 0.88 -2.85 16.24
N GLY A 86 1.10 -1.68 16.86
CA GLY A 86 2.40 -1.02 16.94
C GLY A 86 2.84 -0.31 15.65
N PHE A 87 1.94 -0.08 14.70
CA PHE A 87 2.28 0.65 13.48
C PHE A 87 2.33 2.16 13.70
N LYS A 88 3.22 2.83 12.96
CA LYS A 88 3.22 4.29 12.84
C LYS A 88 1.99 4.73 12.04
N VAL A 89 1.24 5.70 12.55
CA VAL A 89 0.05 6.26 11.89
C VAL A 89 0.23 7.76 11.69
N GLY A 90 0.02 8.20 10.46
CA GLY A 90 0.02 9.61 10.08
C GLY A 90 -1.24 9.98 9.33
N HIS A 91 -1.50 11.28 9.20
CA HIS A 91 -2.56 11.79 8.34
C HIS A 91 -2.05 11.97 6.91
N LEU A 92 -2.88 11.62 5.93
CA LEU A 92 -2.59 11.88 4.52
C LEU A 92 -2.64 13.40 4.25
N ARG A 93 -1.49 14.08 4.27
CA ARG A 93 -1.41 15.44 3.72
C ARG A 93 -1.62 15.36 2.21
N ARG A 94 -2.54 16.16 1.69
CA ARG A 94 -2.96 16.23 0.29
C ARG A 94 -1.84 16.58 -0.71
N SER A 95 -0.59 16.78 -0.27
CA SER A 95 0.50 17.34 -1.07
C SER A 95 1.84 16.59 -1.05
N ASP A 96 2.08 15.63 -0.13
CA ASP A 96 3.44 15.09 0.07
C ASP A 96 3.48 13.56 0.01
N PRO A 97 4.13 12.94 -1.00
CA PRO A 97 4.37 11.49 -1.05
C PRO A 97 5.49 11.02 -0.10
N ALA A 98 6.10 11.92 0.68
CA ALA A 98 7.18 11.58 1.58
C ALA A 98 6.98 12.31 2.92
N GLY A 99 6.55 11.56 3.94
CA GLY A 99 6.50 12.05 5.31
C GLY A 99 7.89 12.41 5.83
N GLY A 100 8.25 13.68 5.70
CA GLY A 100 9.24 14.31 6.58
C GLY A 100 8.60 14.58 7.95
N PRO A 101 9.35 14.46 9.05
CA PRO A 101 8.84 14.80 10.37
C PRO A 101 8.68 16.32 10.43
N GLY A 102 7.43 16.80 10.50
CA GLY A 102 7.16 18.16 10.95
C GLY A 102 7.39 18.19 12.47
N GLY A 103 8.34 19.02 12.90
CA GLY A 103 8.58 19.33 14.30
C GLY A 103 7.47 20.16 14.94
#